data_AF-A0A9P9M093-F1
#
_entry.id   AF-A0A9P9M093-F1
#
_cell.length_a   1.000
_cell.length_b   1.000
_cell.length_c   1.000
_cell.angle_alpha   90.00
_cell.angle_beta   90.00
_cell.angle_gamma   90.00
#
_symmetry.space_group_name_H-M   'P 1'
#
loop_
_entity.id
_entity.type
_entity.pdbx_description
1 polymer ?
#
loop_
_entity_poly.entity_id
_entity_poly.type
_entity_poly.pdbx_seq_one_letter_code
_entity_poly.pdbx_strand_id
1 'polypeptide(L)'
;MVILIHLLECLSNESLGRYAAKPKLRVQRFENANLSLDFIKSRGIQMTNIGAEDVVDGNRKIILGLIWTLILRFTISDINQEGMTAKEGLLLWCQRKTACYDEVDVRNFTDSWNDGLAFCALLDIHRPDLIDYDALDKNDHRGNMQMAFDIAKAEIGIPDLLDVEDVCDVAKPDERSLMTYIAYWFHAFSQMEKVENAGRRVEKFVNNMQGAWEMQSNYERRMKALLKQIHEQGLRWDGAKFEGTYVDAKKQSTEFSAYKRGKKREWVAEKSDLAALLGNIKTKMSTYRLRPYDPPAELRLSVLDDEWASLMRSEMARGQLINETIRDIKNALRKSFADKANDFALALNTMQLAISGLEGDVEDQLTHVRRLNENLSPMNQYLKKIEEVDQKCEEANIEENDFTTYTYDELCYELSLVKNSVSKKLAFLDNQVVARNMTNLTPIQLEEFESVFRHFDRDATNSLQELEFSAALASLGLVFSEDEMHDYFLETSNGRDYVTFEQFIRFMVDVTEDQNTAEQVFQSFREVADGKPYVTEMDLRHSLVPDDVIEKLTQFVPLHKGPDLQEDRGMPQYDYISFMDGLLGGPEEDEEPAALSDLPNGRSPQRASTGAAGGKANGYH
;
A
#
# COMPACT_ATOMS: atom_id res chain seq x y z
N MET A 1 92.23 28.72 30.64
CA MET A 1 92.45 28.55 29.19
C MET A 1 91.57 27.48 28.56
N VAL A 2 91.43 26.27 29.13
CA VAL A 2 90.51 25.25 28.59
C VAL A 2 89.05 25.70 28.63
N ILE A 3 88.64 26.42 29.68
CA ILE A 3 87.28 26.94 29.84
C ILE A 3 86.86 27.88 28.69
N LEU A 4 87.77 28.71 28.17
CA LEU A 4 87.45 29.60 27.05
C LEU A 4 87.16 28.80 25.78
N ILE A 5 87.91 27.71 25.55
CA ILE A 5 87.64 26.78 24.44
C ILE A 5 86.26 26.17 24.61
N HIS A 6 85.97 25.57 25.77
CA HIS A 6 84.66 24.97 26.03
C HIS A 6 83.51 25.97 25.88
N LEU A 7 83.68 27.20 26.37
CA LEU A 7 82.69 28.26 26.20
C LEU A 7 82.45 28.56 24.72
N LEU A 8 83.51 28.67 23.91
CA LEU A 8 83.38 28.88 22.48
C LEU A 8 82.71 27.69 21.80
N GLU A 9 83.06 26.46 22.16
CA GLU A 9 82.42 25.25 21.62
C GLU A 9 80.92 25.23 21.96
N CYS A 10 80.52 25.58 23.19
CA CYS A 10 79.13 25.67 23.60
C CYS A 10 78.35 26.80 22.91
N LEU A 11 78.93 28.00 22.81
CA LEU A 11 78.27 29.15 22.17
C LEU A 11 78.15 28.97 20.64
N SER A 12 79.07 28.21 20.05
CA SER A 12 79.15 28.03 18.60
C SER A 12 78.55 26.73 18.08
N ASN A 13 78.34 25.75 18.96
CA ASN A 13 78.04 24.35 18.63
C ASN A 13 79.05 23.71 17.65
N GLU A 14 80.31 24.17 17.66
CA GLU A 14 81.40 23.65 16.83
C GLU A 14 82.60 23.28 17.69
N SER A 15 83.32 22.21 17.32
CA SER A 15 84.55 21.85 18.03
C SER A 15 85.73 22.70 17.55
N LEU A 16 86.53 23.19 18.51
CA LEU A 16 87.78 23.90 18.23
C LEU A 16 88.94 22.93 17.95
N GLY A 17 88.68 21.63 17.89
CA GLY A 17 89.66 20.60 17.55
C GLY A 17 90.57 20.22 18.72
N ARG A 18 91.82 19.85 18.41
CA ARG A 18 92.76 19.33 19.42
C ARG A 18 93.45 20.47 20.18
N TYR A 19 93.28 20.50 21.49
CA TYR A 19 93.95 21.43 22.41
C TYR A 19 94.59 20.71 23.59
N ALA A 20 95.43 21.41 24.35
CA ALA A 20 96.03 20.87 25.57
C ALA A 20 94.99 20.82 26.70
N ALA A 21 94.44 19.64 27.00
CA ALA A 21 93.37 19.46 27.99
C ALA A 21 93.79 19.73 29.45
N LYS A 22 95.08 19.57 29.78
CA LYS A 22 95.65 19.89 31.09
C LYS A 22 96.94 20.70 30.92
N PRO A 23 96.85 21.99 30.54
CA PRO A 23 98.03 22.77 30.19
C PRO A 23 98.79 23.18 31.46
N LYS A 24 99.97 22.59 31.66
CA LYS A 24 100.86 22.90 32.80
C LYS A 24 101.88 23.98 32.45
N LEU A 25 102.38 23.95 31.22
CA LEU A 25 103.38 24.90 30.74
C LEU A 25 102.69 26.17 30.21
N ARG A 26 103.35 27.32 30.35
CA ARG A 26 102.86 28.61 29.80
C ARG A 26 102.63 28.51 28.29
N VAL A 27 103.52 27.83 27.55
CA VAL A 27 103.39 27.61 26.10
C VAL A 27 102.09 26.88 25.73
N GLN A 28 101.70 25.85 26.49
CA GLN A 28 100.44 25.11 26.26
C GLN A 28 99.21 25.99 26.52
N ARG A 29 99.28 26.89 27.51
CA ARG A 29 98.21 27.86 27.77
C ARG A 29 98.10 28.91 26.65
N PHE A 30 99.24 29.32 26.11
CA PHE A 30 99.35 30.26 24.98
C PHE A 30 98.84 29.66 23.67
N GLU A 31 99.17 28.40 23.36
CA GLU A 31 98.61 27.67 22.22
C GLU A 31 97.08 27.57 22.31
N ASN A 32 96.54 27.18 23.47
CA ASN A 32 95.09 27.14 23.68
C ASN A 32 94.44 28.53 23.54
N ALA A 33 95.13 29.59 23.98
CA ALA A 33 94.65 30.97 23.86
C ALA A 33 94.59 31.40 22.39
N ASN A 34 95.67 31.17 21.62
CA ASN A 34 95.70 31.47 20.19
C ASN A 34 94.62 30.71 19.43
N LEU A 35 94.45 29.41 19.71
CA LEU A 35 93.38 28.62 19.10
C LEU A 35 92.00 29.24 19.32
N SER A 36 91.72 29.68 20.56
CA SER A 36 90.46 30.34 20.90
C SER A 36 90.29 31.68 20.16
N LEU A 37 91.34 32.50 20.14
CA LEU A 37 91.33 33.81 19.50
C LEU A 37 91.22 33.70 17.97
N ASP A 38 91.90 32.73 17.36
CA ASP A 38 91.84 32.49 15.91
C ASP A 38 90.45 32.01 15.48
N PHE A 39 89.80 31.17 16.30
CA PHE A 39 88.40 30.78 16.10
C PHE A 39 87.44 31.99 16.16
N ILE A 40 87.66 32.92 17.09
CA ILE A 40 86.87 34.14 17.19
C ILE A 40 87.07 35.02 15.94
N LYS A 41 88.31 35.18 15.47
CA LYS A 41 88.62 35.93 14.24
C LYS A 41 88.00 35.30 13.01
N SER A 42 88.02 33.96 12.89
CA SER A 42 87.44 33.27 11.73
C SER A 42 85.93 33.46 11.63
N ARG A 43 85.25 33.81 12.74
CA ARG A 43 83.82 34.17 12.77
C ARG A 43 83.55 35.66 12.47
N GLY A 44 84.55 36.40 12.00
CA GLY A 44 84.42 37.81 11.62
C GLY A 44 84.31 38.77 12.81
N ILE A 45 84.67 38.32 14.01
CA ILE A 45 84.60 39.13 15.22
C ILE A 45 85.89 39.96 15.33
N GLN A 46 85.75 41.29 15.35
CA GLN A 46 86.89 42.19 15.46
C GLN A 46 87.45 42.17 16.89
N MET A 47 88.72 41.83 17.03
CA MET A 47 89.44 41.83 18.31
C MET A 47 90.52 42.92 18.28
N THR A 48 90.14 44.15 18.58
CA THR A 48 91.08 45.27 18.67
C THR A 48 91.82 45.20 20.02
N ASN A 49 93.15 45.14 19.98
CA ASN A 49 94.04 45.13 21.15
C ASN A 49 93.86 43.95 22.13
N ILE A 50 93.53 42.75 21.64
CA ILE A 50 93.44 41.52 22.45
C ILE A 50 94.47 40.50 21.94
N GLY A 51 95.53 40.26 22.71
CA GLY A 51 96.55 39.25 22.42
C GLY A 51 96.39 37.97 23.27
N ALA A 52 96.90 36.84 22.79
CA ALA A 52 96.96 35.61 23.56
C ALA A 52 97.81 35.75 24.83
N GLU A 53 98.84 36.59 24.79
CA GLU A 53 99.70 36.89 25.93
C GLU A 53 98.89 37.49 27.08
N ASP A 54 98.10 38.53 26.79
CA ASP A 54 97.25 39.22 27.76
C ASP A 54 96.26 38.30 28.46
N VAL A 55 95.69 37.35 27.72
CA VAL A 55 94.75 36.36 28.26
C VAL A 55 95.47 35.36 29.16
N VAL A 56 96.66 34.90 28.79
CA VAL A 56 97.43 33.93 29.59
C VAL A 56 98.03 34.57 30.85
N ASP A 57 98.43 35.84 30.77
CA ASP A 57 98.99 36.60 31.89
C ASP A 57 97.93 37.19 32.83
N GLY A 58 96.64 37.01 32.50
CA GLY A 58 95.56 37.40 33.41
C GLY A 58 95.27 38.89 33.40
N ASN A 59 95.47 39.58 32.28
CA ASN A 59 95.08 40.98 32.14
C ASN A 59 93.56 41.11 32.22
N ARG A 60 93.06 41.45 33.41
CA ARG A 60 91.62 41.50 33.73
C ARG A 60 90.84 42.37 32.75
N LYS A 61 91.37 43.53 32.37
CA LYS A 61 90.69 44.47 31.46
C LYS A 61 90.49 43.86 30.07
N ILE A 62 91.51 43.17 29.56
CA ILE A 62 91.47 42.52 28.25
C ILE A 62 90.58 41.28 28.27
N ILE A 63 90.63 40.49 29.35
CA ILE A 63 89.75 39.32 29.52
C ILE A 63 88.28 39.76 29.59
N LEU A 64 87.94 40.79 30.36
CA LEU A 64 86.58 41.34 30.42
C LEU A 64 86.14 41.90 29.05
N GLY A 65 87.05 42.57 28.34
CA GLY A 65 86.81 43.01 26.96
C GLY A 65 86.49 41.85 26.01
N LEU A 66 87.25 40.75 26.09
CA LEU A 66 87.03 39.54 25.30
C LEU A 66 85.68 38.89 25.62
N ILE A 67 85.35 38.70 26.90
CA ILE A 67 84.08 38.11 27.33
C ILE A 67 82.89 38.98 26.88
N TRP A 68 83.00 40.30 27.02
CA TRP A 68 81.98 41.22 26.52
C TRP A 68 81.78 41.09 25.00
N THR A 69 82.86 41.03 24.22
CA THR A 69 82.77 40.84 22.77
C THR A 69 82.04 39.54 22.42
N LEU A 70 82.26 38.46 23.19
CA LEU A 70 81.53 37.20 23.02
C LEU A 70 80.04 37.33 23.37
N ILE A 71 79.70 37.93 24.51
CA ILE A 71 78.30 38.18 24.91
C ILE A 71 77.59 39.04 23.87
N LEU A 72 78.20 40.15 23.47
CA LEU A 72 77.66 41.04 22.47
C LEU A 72 77.39 40.30 21.17
N ARG A 73 78.31 39.43 20.72
CA ARG A 73 78.19 38.75 19.42
C ARG A 73 77.23 37.56 19.44
N PHE A 74 77.26 36.74 20.49
CA PHE A 74 76.52 35.47 20.56
C PHE A 74 75.19 35.58 21.30
N THR A 75 74.99 36.60 22.14
CA THR A 75 73.76 36.78 22.90
C THR A 75 72.98 38.00 22.38
N ILE A 76 73.62 39.15 22.19
CA ILE A 76 72.89 40.40 21.91
C ILE A 76 72.76 40.67 20.41
N SER A 77 73.74 40.29 19.58
CA SER A 77 73.72 40.62 18.14
C SER A 77 72.63 39.92 17.33
N ASP A 78 72.06 38.83 17.86
CA ASP A 78 70.92 38.16 17.24
C ASP A 78 69.59 38.91 17.48
N ILE A 79 69.60 39.94 18.32
CA ILE A 79 68.51 40.87 18.59
C ILE A 79 68.54 41.97 17.51
N ASN A 80 68.41 41.57 16.24
CA ASN A 80 68.42 42.51 15.12
C ASN A 80 66.99 42.86 14.71
N GLN A 81 66.58 44.10 14.95
CA GLN A 81 65.39 44.72 14.37
C GLN A 81 65.81 45.88 13.47
N GLU A 82 65.24 45.93 12.26
CA GLU A 82 65.22 47.13 11.41
C GLU A 82 66.60 47.72 11.04
N GLY A 83 67.65 46.89 10.96
CA GLY A 83 69.00 47.34 10.55
C GLY A 83 69.74 48.18 11.61
N MET A 84 69.24 48.19 12.84
CA MET A 84 69.85 48.85 14.00
C MET A 84 71.02 48.03 14.57
N THR A 85 71.84 48.67 15.40
CA THR A 85 72.81 47.91 16.20
C THR A 85 72.09 47.03 17.22
N ALA A 86 72.73 45.93 17.63
CA ALA A 86 72.23 45.01 18.65
C ALA A 86 71.74 45.69 19.94
N LYS A 87 72.47 46.73 20.35
CA LYS A 87 72.16 47.56 21.52
C LYS A 87 70.88 48.37 21.32
N GLU A 88 70.78 49.06 20.18
CA GLU A 88 69.61 49.88 19.84
C GLU A 88 68.36 49.01 19.69
N GLY A 89 68.49 47.82 19.08
CA GLY A 89 67.40 46.85 18.98
C GLY A 89 66.89 46.37 20.34
N LEU A 90 67.80 46.04 21.26
CA LEU A 90 67.42 45.67 22.64
C LEU A 90 66.77 46.84 23.39
N LEU A 91 67.29 48.06 23.23
CA LEU A 91 66.75 49.25 23.90
C LEU A 91 65.34 49.56 23.38
N LEU A 92 65.16 49.51 22.06
CA LEU A 92 63.87 49.71 21.41
C LEU A 92 62.86 48.66 21.84
N TRP A 93 63.27 47.39 22.01
CA TRP A 93 62.39 46.36 22.56
C TRP A 93 61.93 46.71 23.98
N CYS A 94 62.86 47.11 24.87
CA CYS A 94 62.51 47.52 26.23
C CYS A 94 61.50 48.68 26.20
N GLN A 95 61.80 49.73 25.44
CA GLN A 95 60.93 50.90 25.27
C GLN A 95 59.54 50.52 24.74
N ARG A 96 59.46 49.69 23.70
CA ARG A 96 58.18 49.24 23.14
C ARG A 96 57.35 48.44 24.15
N LYS A 97 58.01 47.65 24.99
CA LYS A 97 57.36 46.82 26.00
C LYS A 97 56.92 47.61 27.24
N THR A 98 57.67 48.64 27.62
CA THR A 98 57.35 49.46 28.79
C THR A 98 56.59 50.75 28.45
N ALA A 99 56.31 51.04 27.18
CA ALA A 99 55.69 52.30 26.73
C ALA A 99 54.29 52.60 27.32
N CYS A 100 53.61 51.59 27.89
CA CYS A 100 52.28 51.73 28.49
C CYS A 100 52.30 51.96 30.01
N TYR A 101 53.48 52.07 30.62
CA TYR A 101 53.64 52.34 32.05
C TYR A 101 54.18 53.75 32.24
N ASP A 102 53.35 54.63 32.82
CA ASP A 102 53.66 56.06 32.94
C ASP A 102 54.88 56.34 33.82
N GLU A 103 55.16 55.48 34.82
CA GLU A 103 56.29 55.63 35.73
C GLU A 103 57.63 55.12 35.15
N VAL A 104 57.63 54.49 33.97
CA VAL A 104 58.81 53.82 33.41
C VAL A 104 59.26 54.49 32.12
N ASP A 105 60.45 55.08 32.14
CA ASP A 105 61.09 55.67 30.96
C ASP A 105 62.49 55.10 30.72
N VAL A 106 62.56 54.05 29.88
CA VAL A 106 63.81 53.36 29.54
C VAL A 106 64.56 54.12 28.45
N ARG A 107 65.61 54.87 28.83
CA ARG A 107 66.44 55.66 27.89
C ARG A 107 67.81 55.06 27.64
N ASN A 108 68.31 54.24 28.56
CA ASN A 108 69.64 53.65 28.50
C ASN A 108 69.69 52.30 29.26
N PHE A 109 70.88 51.69 29.31
CA PHE A 109 71.15 50.48 30.10
C PHE A 109 71.97 50.80 31.36
N THR A 110 71.71 51.95 31.98
CA THR A 110 72.34 52.38 33.23
C THR A 110 71.29 52.78 34.26
N ASP A 111 71.18 54.07 34.55
CA ASP A 111 70.28 54.70 35.53
C ASP A 111 68.79 54.48 35.26
N SER A 112 68.37 54.22 34.01
CA SER A 112 66.95 53.95 33.69
C SER A 112 66.37 52.68 34.35
N TRP A 113 67.19 51.86 35.00
CA TRP A 113 66.78 50.60 35.60
C TRP A 113 66.87 50.60 37.13
N ASN A 114 67.38 51.67 37.75
CA ASN A 114 67.74 51.70 39.17
C ASN A 114 66.56 51.51 40.13
N ASP A 115 65.36 51.92 39.73
CA ASP A 115 64.15 51.84 40.55
C ASP A 115 63.49 50.45 40.53
N GLY A 116 63.98 49.53 39.71
CA GLY A 116 63.43 48.19 39.52
C GLY A 116 62.11 48.13 38.75
N LEU A 117 61.46 49.28 38.49
CA LEU A 117 60.13 49.33 37.87
C LEU A 117 60.15 48.86 36.42
N ALA A 118 61.24 49.13 35.70
CA ALA A 118 61.42 48.62 34.34
C ALA A 118 61.42 47.08 34.26
N PHE A 119 62.03 46.39 35.24
CA PHE A 119 61.98 44.92 35.30
C PHE A 119 60.58 44.41 35.68
N CYS A 120 59.91 45.07 36.64
CA CYS A 120 58.53 44.76 37.00
C CYS A 120 57.57 44.95 35.81
N ALA A 121 57.72 46.02 35.03
CA ALA A 121 56.92 46.28 33.84
C ALA A 121 57.16 45.22 32.74
N LEU A 122 58.40 44.76 32.58
CA LEU A 122 58.71 43.66 31.66
C LEU A 122 58.09 42.32 32.09
N LEU A 123 57.99 42.06 33.40
CA LEU A 123 57.24 40.91 33.93
C LEU A 123 55.75 41.06 33.63
N ASP A 124 55.14 42.19 34.01
CA ASP A 124 53.71 42.42 33.89
C ASP A 124 53.22 42.33 32.43
N ILE A 125 53.93 42.94 31.48
CA ILE A 125 53.50 42.96 30.07
C ILE A 125 53.55 41.57 29.41
N HIS A 126 54.39 40.65 29.89
CA HIS A 126 54.53 39.30 29.32
C HIS A 126 53.83 38.22 30.17
N ARG A 127 53.75 38.42 31.48
CA ARG A 127 53.21 37.51 32.49
C ARG A 127 52.51 38.30 33.60
N PRO A 128 51.38 38.96 33.28
CA PRO A 128 50.61 39.74 34.27
C PRO A 128 50.02 38.85 35.38
N ASP A 129 50.04 37.53 35.20
CA ASP A 129 49.65 36.55 36.21
C ASP A 129 50.67 36.40 37.36
N LEU A 130 51.91 36.86 37.16
CA LEU A 130 53.00 36.69 38.12
C LEU A 130 53.25 37.92 39.00
N ILE A 131 52.76 39.09 38.60
CA ILE A 131 52.98 40.35 39.30
C ILE A 131 51.76 41.25 39.15
N ASP A 132 51.38 41.94 40.22
CA ASP A 132 50.40 43.01 40.15
C ASP A 132 51.17 44.34 40.14
N TYR A 133 51.41 44.90 38.96
CA TYR A 133 52.22 46.10 38.81
C TYR A 133 51.57 47.31 39.50
N ASP A 134 50.26 47.46 39.42
CA ASP A 134 49.54 48.63 39.94
C ASP A 134 49.55 48.68 41.48
N ALA A 135 49.62 47.51 42.13
CA ALA A 135 49.69 47.41 43.59
C ALA A 135 51.08 47.67 44.19
N LEU A 136 52.13 47.84 43.37
CA LEU A 136 53.49 48.03 43.86
C LEU A 136 53.71 49.41 44.50
N ASP A 137 54.44 49.45 45.62
CA ASP A 137 55.00 50.69 46.12
C ASP A 137 56.14 51.14 45.21
N LYS A 138 55.88 52.14 44.37
CA LYS A 138 56.84 52.67 43.40
C LYS A 138 58.08 53.30 44.04
N ASN A 139 58.05 53.58 45.34
CA ASN A 139 59.19 54.12 46.08
C ASN A 139 60.10 53.02 46.66
N ASP A 140 59.65 51.77 46.73
CA ASP A 140 60.46 50.65 47.22
C ASP A 140 61.33 50.05 46.11
N HIS A 141 62.35 50.80 45.69
CA HIS A 141 63.24 50.42 44.59
C HIS A 141 63.91 49.06 44.80
N ARG A 142 64.39 48.81 46.03
CA ARG A 142 65.09 47.57 46.37
C ARG A 142 64.13 46.38 46.41
N GLY A 143 62.97 46.53 47.05
CA GLY A 143 61.96 45.48 47.12
C GLY A 143 61.42 45.11 45.73
N ASN A 144 61.11 46.11 44.91
CA ASN A 144 60.62 45.90 43.54
C ASN A 144 61.66 45.16 42.68
N MET A 145 62.93 45.57 42.72
CA MET A 145 64.00 44.91 41.99
C MET A 145 64.20 43.46 42.43
N GLN A 146 64.29 43.22 43.74
CA GLN A 146 64.49 41.88 44.29
C GLN A 146 63.34 40.95 43.89
N MET A 147 62.11 41.43 44.03
CA MET A 147 60.92 40.67 43.64
C MET A 147 60.93 40.33 42.14
N ALA A 148 61.31 41.29 41.28
CA ALA A 148 61.37 41.04 39.85
C ALA A 148 62.42 39.96 39.49
N PHE A 149 63.58 39.97 40.13
CA PHE A 149 64.63 38.98 39.90
C PHE A 149 64.23 37.59 40.42
N ASP A 150 63.64 37.53 41.62
CA ASP A 150 63.16 36.28 42.22
C ASP A 150 62.10 35.60 41.35
N ILE A 151 61.11 36.36 40.86
CA ILE A 151 60.08 35.85 39.94
C ILE A 151 60.72 35.39 38.62
N ALA A 152 61.62 36.19 38.04
CA ALA A 152 62.27 35.86 36.79
C ALA A 152 63.07 34.55 36.87
N LYS A 153 63.72 34.28 38.00
CA LYS A 153 64.44 33.04 38.23
C LYS A 153 63.53 31.85 38.50
N ALA A 154 62.55 32.01 39.40
CA ALA A 154 61.69 30.91 39.83
C ALA A 154 60.73 30.46 38.72
N GLU A 155 60.09 31.42 38.05
CA GLU A 155 58.94 31.14 37.15
C GLU A 155 59.31 31.19 35.67
N ILE A 156 60.31 31.99 35.29
CA ILE A 156 60.72 32.19 33.89
C ILE A 156 62.03 31.42 33.59
N GLY A 157 62.85 31.16 34.61
CA GLY A 157 64.13 30.47 34.48
C GLY A 157 65.30 31.37 34.04
N ILE A 158 65.18 32.69 34.21
CA ILE A 158 66.26 33.64 33.94
C ILE A 158 67.27 33.58 35.11
N PRO A 159 68.55 33.28 34.89
CA PRO A 159 69.52 33.16 35.98
C PRO A 159 69.88 34.53 36.57
N ASP A 160 69.99 34.65 37.89
CA ASP A 160 70.45 35.90 38.56
C ASP A 160 71.91 36.20 38.18
N LEU A 161 72.12 37.14 37.25
CA LEU A 161 73.46 37.58 36.84
C LEU A 161 73.91 38.87 37.54
N LEU A 162 72.97 39.59 38.17
CA LEU A 162 73.20 40.87 38.84
C LEU A 162 72.65 40.79 40.26
N ASP A 163 73.39 41.37 41.21
CA ASP A 163 72.91 41.60 42.55
C ASP A 163 72.10 42.91 42.60
N VAL A 164 71.05 42.95 43.43
CA VAL A 164 70.16 44.12 43.54
C VAL A 164 70.92 45.38 43.95
N GLU A 165 71.93 45.24 44.81
CA GLU A 165 72.77 46.35 45.31
C GLU A 165 73.59 47.00 44.19
N ASP A 166 74.08 46.20 43.24
CA ASP A 166 74.92 46.67 42.13
C ASP A 166 74.15 47.53 41.10
N VAL A 167 72.82 47.47 41.14
CA VAL A 167 71.93 48.22 40.25
C VAL A 167 71.18 49.32 41.02
N CYS A 168 70.57 48.99 42.15
CA CYS A 168 69.72 49.91 42.90
C CYS A 168 70.52 50.98 43.66
N ASP A 169 71.66 50.62 44.27
CA ASP A 169 72.43 51.55 45.12
C ASP A 169 73.49 52.35 44.34
N VAL A 170 73.71 52.00 43.06
CA VAL A 170 74.72 52.61 42.21
C VAL A 170 74.04 53.61 41.28
N ALA A 171 74.36 54.91 41.44
CA ALA A 171 73.76 55.98 40.62
C ALA A 171 73.90 55.78 39.10
N LYS A 172 74.95 55.07 38.66
CA LYS A 172 75.12 54.68 37.27
C LYS A 172 75.72 53.27 37.20
N PRO A 173 74.89 52.22 37.14
CA PRO A 173 75.35 50.84 37.06
C PRO A 173 76.14 50.58 35.77
N ASP A 174 76.88 49.47 35.73
CA ASP A 174 77.67 49.11 34.55
C ASP A 174 76.77 48.73 33.36
N GLU A 175 76.92 49.48 32.27
CA GLU A 175 76.07 49.35 31.09
C GLU A 175 76.13 47.95 30.47
N ARG A 176 77.32 47.35 30.45
CA ARG A 176 77.55 46.04 29.83
C ARG A 176 76.90 44.93 30.65
N SER A 177 76.96 45.06 31.97
CA SER A 177 76.36 44.11 32.91
C SER A 177 74.83 44.12 32.80
N LEU A 178 74.21 45.31 32.79
CA LEU A 178 72.77 45.46 32.57
C LEU A 178 72.33 44.96 31.20
N MET A 179 73.02 45.36 30.12
CA MET A 179 72.74 44.85 28.77
C MET A 179 72.79 43.32 28.69
N THR A 180 73.77 42.71 29.35
CA THR A 180 73.91 41.25 29.38
C THR A 180 72.70 40.61 30.03
N TYR A 181 72.28 41.11 31.20
CA TYR A 181 71.15 40.53 31.92
C TYR A 181 69.84 40.76 31.18
N ILE A 182 69.56 41.98 30.71
CA ILE A 182 68.35 42.31 29.97
C ILE A 182 68.26 41.53 28.64
N ALA A 183 69.39 41.16 28.04
CA ALA A 183 69.37 40.26 26.88
C ALA A 183 68.83 38.86 27.23
N TYR A 184 69.07 38.33 28.43
CA TYR A 184 68.43 37.07 28.87
C TYR A 184 66.91 37.24 29.01
N TRP A 185 66.46 38.37 29.54
CA TRP A 185 65.03 38.71 29.62
C TRP A 185 64.39 38.77 28.23
N PHE A 186 65.04 39.44 27.28
CA PHE A 186 64.61 39.48 25.89
C PHE A 186 64.47 38.07 25.29
N HIS A 187 65.48 37.21 25.46
CA HIS A 187 65.47 35.87 24.88
C HIS A 187 64.38 34.99 25.48
N ALA A 188 64.22 35.02 26.80
CA ALA A 188 63.20 34.25 27.50
C ALA A 188 61.80 34.62 27.00
N PHE A 189 61.47 35.91 27.01
CA PHE A 189 60.15 36.37 26.60
C PHE A 189 59.91 36.26 25.09
N SER A 190 60.91 36.55 24.26
CA SER A 190 60.79 36.36 22.81
C SER A 190 60.58 34.89 22.44
N GLN A 191 61.19 33.96 23.17
CA GLN A 191 60.96 32.54 22.98
C GLN A 191 59.54 32.13 23.38
N MET A 192 59.02 32.64 24.50
CA MET A 192 57.64 32.41 24.93
C MET A 192 56.64 32.92 23.89
N GLU A 193 56.80 34.15 23.39
CA GLU A 193 55.92 34.70 22.34
C GLU A 193 55.97 33.89 21.04
N LYS A 194 57.14 33.36 20.66
CA LYS A 194 57.26 32.48 19.49
C LYS A 194 56.46 31.19 19.67
N VAL A 195 56.51 30.58 20.86
CA VAL A 195 55.74 29.38 21.20
C VAL A 195 54.25 29.67 21.22
N GLU A 196 53.82 30.78 21.84
CA GLU A 196 52.42 31.18 21.89
C GLU A 196 51.85 31.44 20.49
N ASN A 197 52.58 32.20 19.66
CA ASN A 197 52.18 32.46 18.28
C ASN A 197 52.14 31.17 17.44
N ALA A 198 53.01 30.20 17.72
CA ALA A 198 52.92 28.87 17.12
C ALA A 198 51.67 28.12 17.58
N GLY A 199 51.34 28.16 18.87
CA GLY A 199 50.11 27.61 19.45
C GLY A 199 48.85 28.18 18.78
N ARG A 200 48.74 29.52 18.68
CA ARG A 200 47.63 30.19 17.99
C ARG A 200 47.50 29.79 16.52
N ARG A 201 48.62 29.53 15.83
CA ARG A 201 48.58 29.03 14.44
C ARG A 201 48.04 27.61 14.36
N VAL A 202 48.42 26.73 15.29
CA VAL A 202 47.90 25.36 15.38
C VAL A 202 46.40 25.38 15.70
N GLU A 203 45.99 26.20 16.65
CA GLU A 203 44.57 26.39 17.01
C GLU A 203 43.73 26.82 15.80
N LYS A 204 44.17 27.87 15.09
CA LYS A 204 43.50 28.33 13.86
C LYS A 204 43.44 27.23 12.79
N PHE A 205 44.50 26.43 12.64
CA PHE A 205 44.50 25.31 11.71
C PHE A 205 43.46 24.25 12.09
N VAL A 206 43.40 23.85 13.36
CA VAL A 206 42.44 22.87 13.86
C VAL A 206 41.00 23.37 13.67
N ASN A 207 40.71 24.61 14.03
CA ASN A 207 39.37 25.20 13.87
C ASN A 207 38.94 25.25 12.40
N ASN A 208 39.85 25.63 11.49
CA ASN A 208 39.57 25.60 10.05
C ASN A 208 39.35 24.17 9.52
N MET A 209 40.02 23.19 10.12
CA MET A 209 39.95 21.79 9.71
C MET A 209 38.76 21.03 10.24
N GLN A 210 38.27 21.40 11.42
CA GLN A 210 37.06 20.84 12.01
C GLN A 210 35.90 20.85 11.01
N GLY A 211 35.65 22.00 10.36
CA GLY A 211 34.58 22.10 9.36
C GLY A 211 34.80 21.23 8.12
N ALA A 212 36.03 20.85 7.76
CA ALA A 212 36.25 19.90 6.66
C ALA A 212 36.05 18.45 7.11
N TRP A 213 36.46 18.09 8.34
CA TRP A 213 36.20 16.77 8.92
C TRP A 213 34.71 16.51 9.14
N GLU A 214 33.97 17.52 9.58
CA GLU A 214 32.51 17.44 9.68
C GLU A 214 31.86 17.18 8.32
N MET A 215 32.30 17.85 7.27
CA MET A 215 31.82 17.60 5.89
C MET A 215 32.14 16.17 5.44
N GLN A 216 33.35 15.66 5.73
CA GLN A 216 33.74 14.28 5.43
C GLN A 216 32.86 13.26 6.16
N SER A 217 32.69 13.39 7.47
CA SER A 217 31.82 12.50 8.27
C SER A 217 30.36 12.55 7.82
N ASN A 218 29.87 13.74 7.46
CA ASN A 218 28.51 13.93 6.94
C ASN A 218 28.34 13.20 5.59
N TYR A 219 29.30 13.35 4.68
CA TYR A 219 29.34 12.63 3.40
C TYR A 219 29.30 11.12 3.60
N GLU A 220 30.18 10.57 4.44
CA GLU A 220 30.26 9.12 4.67
C GLU A 220 28.95 8.55 5.24
N ARG A 221 28.38 9.23 6.24
CA ARG A 221 27.13 8.82 6.88
C ARG A 221 25.96 8.81 5.90
N ARG A 222 25.81 9.88 5.12
CA ARG A 222 24.74 10.01 4.12
C ARG A 222 24.91 9.03 2.97
N MET A 223 26.13 8.86 2.45
CA MET A 223 26.45 7.87 1.42
C MET A 223 26.10 6.46 1.86
N LYS A 224 26.52 6.06 3.07
CA LYS A 224 26.21 4.74 3.63
C LYS A 224 24.71 4.51 3.80
N ALA A 225 23.98 5.53 4.26
CA ALA A 225 22.53 5.45 4.40
C ALA A 225 21.82 5.31 3.04
N LEU A 226 22.24 6.06 2.03
CA LEU A 226 21.68 5.99 0.68
C LEU A 226 21.93 4.61 0.04
N LEU A 227 23.17 4.12 0.08
CA LEU A 227 23.53 2.79 -0.46
C LEU A 227 22.70 1.69 0.21
N LYS A 228 22.56 1.75 1.53
CA LYS A 228 21.73 0.79 2.28
C LYS A 228 20.27 0.80 1.82
N GLN A 229 19.66 1.99 1.68
CA GLN A 229 18.27 2.12 1.25
C GLN A 229 18.05 1.61 -0.18
N ILE A 230 18.98 1.90 -1.09
CA ILE A 230 18.95 1.41 -2.48
C ILE A 230 18.98 -0.12 -2.49
N HIS A 231 19.91 -0.71 -1.75
CA HIS A 231 20.07 -2.16 -1.68
C HIS A 231 18.83 -2.86 -1.09
N GLU A 232 18.31 -2.36 0.04
CA GLU A 232 17.10 -2.89 0.68
C GLU A 232 15.87 -2.82 -0.24
N GLN A 233 15.76 -1.77 -1.06
CA GLN A 233 14.66 -1.64 -2.01
C GLN A 233 14.77 -2.64 -3.17
N GLY A 234 15.99 -2.94 -3.64
CA GLY A 234 16.25 -4.01 -4.59
C GLY A 234 15.78 -5.36 -4.04
N LEU A 235 16.23 -5.72 -2.82
CA LEU A 235 15.82 -6.95 -2.14
C LEU A 235 14.31 -7.05 -1.95
N ARG A 236 13.64 -5.94 -1.63
CA ARG A 236 12.17 -5.90 -1.50
C ARG A 236 11.46 -6.22 -2.80
N TRP A 237 11.99 -5.78 -3.94
CA TRP A 237 11.42 -6.12 -5.24
C TRP A 237 11.68 -7.58 -5.62
N ASP A 238 12.87 -8.10 -5.34
CA ASP A 238 13.22 -9.49 -5.64
C ASP A 238 12.39 -10.49 -4.81
N GLY A 239 12.05 -10.13 -3.56
CA GLY A 239 11.20 -10.95 -2.68
C GLY A 239 9.69 -10.78 -2.88
N ALA A 240 9.25 -9.80 -3.67
CA ALA A 240 7.82 -9.50 -3.83
C ALA A 240 7.13 -10.54 -4.73
N LYS A 241 5.96 -11.04 -4.29
CA LYS A 241 5.12 -11.99 -5.04
C LYS A 241 3.74 -11.40 -5.28
N PHE A 242 3.06 -11.92 -6.31
CA PHE A 242 1.66 -11.61 -6.58
C PHE A 242 0.77 -12.70 -6.00
N GLU A 243 -0.38 -12.30 -5.46
CA GLU A 243 -1.41 -13.24 -4.98
C GLU A 243 -2.25 -13.81 -6.14
N GLY A 244 -2.08 -13.28 -7.35
CA GLY A 244 -2.79 -13.70 -8.57
C GLY A 244 -4.12 -12.98 -8.80
N THR A 245 -4.51 -12.06 -7.92
CA THR A 245 -5.72 -11.23 -8.09
C THR A 245 -5.40 -9.90 -8.77
N TYR A 246 -6.37 -9.36 -9.52
CA TYR A 246 -6.21 -8.07 -10.18
C TYR A 246 -6.00 -6.94 -9.16
N VAL A 247 -6.75 -6.96 -8.04
CA VAL A 247 -6.68 -5.95 -6.98
C VAL A 247 -5.28 -5.86 -6.38
N ASP A 248 -4.64 -7.01 -6.08
CA ASP A 248 -3.26 -7.05 -5.57
C ASP A 248 -2.28 -6.49 -6.62
N ALA A 249 -2.35 -6.98 -7.87
CA ALA A 249 -1.46 -6.51 -8.92
C ALA A 249 -1.60 -4.99 -9.17
N LYS A 250 -2.84 -4.47 -9.11
CA LYS A 250 -3.12 -3.03 -9.22
C LYS A 250 -2.57 -2.24 -8.03
N LYS A 251 -2.71 -2.75 -6.80
CA LYS A 251 -2.11 -2.15 -5.60
C LYS A 251 -0.58 -2.09 -5.70
N GLN A 252 0.06 -3.16 -6.13
CA GLN A 252 1.51 -3.18 -6.32
C GLN A 252 1.94 -2.19 -7.42
N SER A 253 1.14 -2.01 -8.48
CA SER A 253 1.36 -0.99 -9.51
C SER A 253 1.25 0.45 -8.98
N THR A 254 0.26 0.74 -8.12
CA THR A 254 0.10 2.07 -7.51
C THR A 254 1.23 2.37 -6.52
N GLU A 255 1.64 1.40 -5.69
CA GLU A 255 2.80 1.52 -4.80
C GLU A 255 4.10 1.76 -5.58
N PHE A 256 4.32 1.03 -6.67
CA PHE A 256 5.49 1.22 -7.54
C PHE A 256 5.50 2.62 -8.16
N SER A 257 4.34 3.11 -8.61
CA SER A 257 4.19 4.47 -9.14
C SER A 257 4.39 5.55 -8.07
N ALA A 258 3.96 5.30 -6.83
CA ALA A 258 4.20 6.19 -5.69
C ALA A 258 5.70 6.27 -5.35
N TYR A 259 6.40 5.13 -5.34
CA TYR A 259 7.86 5.10 -5.17
C TYR A 259 8.59 5.97 -6.20
N LYS A 260 8.21 5.88 -7.49
CA LYS A 260 8.83 6.68 -8.57
C LYS A 260 8.61 8.18 -8.43
N ARG A 261 7.48 8.59 -7.85
CA ARG A 261 7.12 10.01 -7.64
C ARG A 261 7.67 10.58 -6.33
N GLY A 262 7.87 9.75 -5.31
CA GLY A 262 8.42 10.13 -4.01
C GLY A 262 9.89 9.71 -3.88
N LYS A 263 10.13 8.63 -3.14
CA LYS A 263 11.46 8.13 -2.73
C LYS A 263 12.53 8.16 -3.83
N LYS A 264 12.21 7.73 -5.05
CA LYS A 264 13.20 7.75 -6.14
C LYS A 264 13.74 9.16 -6.40
N ARG A 265 12.87 10.18 -6.38
CA ARG A 265 13.27 11.58 -6.60
C ARG A 265 14.16 12.10 -5.46
N GLU A 266 13.82 11.74 -4.22
CA GLU A 266 14.64 12.05 -3.05
C GLU A 266 16.04 11.46 -3.19
N TRP A 267 16.16 10.21 -3.62
CA TRP A 267 17.46 9.57 -3.85
C TRP A 267 18.25 10.16 -5.02
N VAL A 268 17.58 10.59 -6.11
CA VAL A 268 18.23 11.31 -7.20
C VAL A 268 18.81 12.64 -6.71
N ALA A 269 18.05 13.39 -5.89
CA ALA A 269 18.52 14.63 -5.29
C ALA A 269 19.71 14.36 -4.36
N GLU A 270 19.60 13.38 -3.46
CA GLU A 270 20.65 13.00 -2.53
C GLU A 270 21.95 12.57 -3.24
N LYS A 271 21.84 11.79 -4.34
CA LYS A 271 22.99 11.42 -5.18
C LYS A 271 23.72 12.65 -5.74
N SER A 272 22.96 13.64 -6.22
CA SER A 272 23.51 14.90 -6.72
C SER A 272 24.19 15.69 -5.61
N ASP A 273 23.54 15.82 -4.45
CA ASP A 273 24.04 16.56 -3.29
C ASP A 273 25.32 15.92 -2.73
N LEU A 274 25.40 14.59 -2.69
CA LEU A 274 26.61 13.87 -2.27
C LEU A 274 27.78 14.10 -3.23
N ALA A 275 27.53 14.09 -4.54
CA ALA A 275 28.55 14.39 -5.54
C ALA A 275 29.06 15.83 -5.39
N ALA A 276 28.15 16.79 -5.21
CA ALA A 276 28.49 18.19 -4.95
C ALA A 276 29.27 18.36 -3.64
N LEU A 277 28.84 17.69 -2.56
CA LEU A 277 29.52 17.71 -1.26
C LEU A 277 30.95 17.16 -1.37
N LEU A 278 31.15 16.04 -2.07
CA LEU A 278 32.49 15.50 -2.30
C LEU A 278 33.37 16.47 -3.10
N GLY A 279 32.81 17.13 -4.12
CA GLY A 279 33.47 18.19 -4.86
C GLY A 279 33.91 19.34 -3.95
N ASN A 280 33.01 19.83 -3.09
CA ASN A 280 33.29 20.89 -2.14
C ASN A 280 34.36 20.49 -1.13
N ILE A 281 34.35 19.26 -0.62
CA ILE A 281 35.40 18.74 0.27
C ILE A 281 36.75 18.76 -0.45
N LYS A 282 36.83 18.22 -1.67
CA LYS A 282 38.07 18.20 -2.47
C LYS A 282 38.60 19.61 -2.74
N THR A 283 37.73 20.54 -3.10
CA THR A 283 38.08 21.96 -3.29
C THR A 283 38.63 22.56 -2.00
N LYS A 284 37.93 22.37 -0.86
CA LYS A 284 38.35 22.90 0.44
C LYS A 284 39.73 22.35 0.86
N MET A 285 39.98 21.06 0.68
CA MET A 285 41.29 20.45 0.96
C MET A 285 42.39 21.02 0.05
N SER A 286 42.08 21.23 -1.24
CA SER A 286 43.01 21.80 -2.22
C SER A 286 43.34 23.27 -1.92
N THR A 287 42.35 24.07 -1.49
CA THR A 287 42.56 25.48 -1.08
C THR A 287 43.62 25.60 0.01
N TYR A 288 43.65 24.65 0.95
CA TYR A 288 44.67 24.59 2.02
C TYR A 288 45.95 23.83 1.61
N ARG A 289 46.08 23.44 0.34
CA ARG A 289 47.19 22.63 -0.20
C ARG A 289 47.40 21.30 0.54
N LEU A 290 46.32 20.74 1.06
CA LEU A 290 46.31 19.44 1.71
C LEU A 290 46.04 18.33 0.71
N ARG A 291 46.33 17.09 1.11
CA ARG A 291 46.01 15.92 0.31
C ARG A 291 44.50 15.89 -0.01
N PRO A 292 44.10 15.70 -1.28
CA PRO A 292 42.70 15.53 -1.63
C PRO A 292 42.08 14.38 -0.85
N TYR A 293 40.87 14.60 -0.35
CA TYR A 293 40.09 13.56 0.30
C TYR A 293 39.69 12.48 -0.71
N ASP A 294 40.02 11.22 -0.40
CA ASP A 294 39.52 10.04 -1.10
C ASP A 294 38.65 9.24 -0.13
N PRO A 295 37.35 9.08 -0.41
CA PRO A 295 36.46 8.29 0.43
C PRO A 295 36.91 6.83 0.56
N PRO A 296 36.50 6.13 1.63
CA PRO A 296 36.64 4.68 1.74
C PRO A 296 36.13 3.96 0.50
N ALA A 297 36.76 2.84 0.12
CA ALA A 297 36.49 2.16 -1.16
C ALA A 297 35.00 1.83 -1.39
N GLU A 298 34.28 1.49 -0.32
CA GLU A 298 32.84 1.18 -0.34
C GLU A 298 31.92 2.42 -0.47
N LEU A 299 32.43 3.62 -0.19
CA LEU A 299 31.66 4.88 -0.21
C LEU A 299 32.03 5.79 -1.40
N ARG A 300 32.74 5.23 -2.39
CA ARG A 300 33.11 5.97 -3.60
C ARG A 300 31.90 6.22 -4.48
N LEU A 301 31.94 7.32 -5.24
CA LEU A 301 30.90 7.63 -6.23
C LEU A 301 30.72 6.54 -7.29
N SER A 302 31.79 5.83 -7.66
CA SER A 302 31.70 4.70 -8.59
C SER A 302 30.82 3.57 -8.06
N VAL A 303 30.93 3.25 -6.77
CA VAL A 303 30.10 2.22 -6.13
C VAL A 303 28.63 2.66 -6.11
N LEU A 304 28.37 3.94 -5.82
CA LEU A 304 27.01 4.48 -5.90
C LEU A 304 26.44 4.41 -7.32
N ASP A 305 27.25 4.69 -8.35
CA ASP A 305 26.82 4.59 -9.74
C ASP A 305 26.51 3.14 -10.14
N ASP A 306 27.32 2.17 -9.69
CA ASP A 306 27.11 0.74 -9.92
C ASP A 306 25.82 0.22 -9.24
N GLU A 307 25.62 0.56 -7.96
CA GLU A 307 24.42 0.21 -7.20
C GLU A 307 23.17 0.89 -7.79
N TRP A 308 23.29 2.16 -8.21
CA TRP A 308 22.20 2.86 -8.89
C TRP A 308 21.84 2.20 -10.22
N ALA A 309 22.82 1.78 -11.00
CA ALA A 309 22.58 1.04 -12.23
C ALA A 309 21.90 -0.32 -11.97
N SER A 310 22.26 -0.99 -10.87
CA SER A 310 21.58 -2.20 -10.41
C SER A 310 20.12 -1.94 -10.07
N LEU A 311 19.84 -0.92 -9.27
CA LEU A 311 18.49 -0.49 -8.92
C LEU A 311 17.65 -0.18 -10.16
N MET A 312 18.21 0.51 -11.15
CA MET A 312 17.51 0.85 -12.39
C MET A 312 17.13 -0.40 -13.20
N ARG A 313 17.98 -1.43 -13.23
CA ARG A 313 17.66 -2.72 -13.86
C ARG A 313 16.53 -3.43 -13.12
N SER A 314 16.62 -3.52 -11.79
CA SER A 314 15.57 -4.13 -10.97
C SER A 314 14.24 -3.36 -11.06
N GLU A 315 14.28 -2.03 -11.13
CA GLU A 315 13.10 -1.18 -11.32
C GLU A 315 12.43 -1.47 -12.67
N MET A 316 13.22 -1.58 -13.74
CA MET A 316 12.69 -1.89 -15.07
C MET A 316 12.05 -3.27 -15.10
N ALA A 317 12.76 -4.29 -14.59
CA ALA A 317 12.26 -5.66 -14.51
C ALA A 317 10.97 -5.74 -13.67
N ARG A 318 10.94 -5.04 -12.53
CA ARG A 318 9.76 -4.99 -11.66
C ARG A 318 8.56 -4.34 -12.34
N GLY A 319 8.78 -3.23 -13.05
CA GLY A 319 7.73 -2.55 -13.80
C GLY A 319 7.16 -3.40 -14.93
N GLN A 320 8.02 -4.11 -15.68
CA GLN A 320 7.62 -5.05 -16.72
C GLN A 320 6.79 -6.19 -16.13
N LEU A 321 7.28 -6.83 -15.06
CA LEU A 321 6.61 -7.93 -14.40
C LEU A 321 5.21 -7.55 -13.89
N ILE A 322 5.04 -6.38 -13.26
CA ILE A 322 3.73 -5.89 -12.81
C ILE A 322 2.77 -5.73 -14.01
N ASN A 323 3.22 -5.10 -15.09
CA ASN A 323 2.38 -4.86 -16.26
C ASN A 323 1.99 -6.16 -16.99
N GLU A 324 2.94 -7.09 -17.14
CA GLU A 324 2.70 -8.41 -17.72
C GLU A 324 1.70 -9.20 -16.86
N THR A 325 1.89 -9.22 -15.55
CA THR A 325 0.98 -9.91 -14.62
C THR A 325 -0.45 -9.35 -14.70
N ILE A 326 -0.61 -8.02 -14.74
CA ILE A 326 -1.93 -7.40 -14.89
C ILE A 326 -2.58 -7.80 -16.23
N ARG A 327 -1.81 -7.78 -17.32
CA ARG A 327 -2.29 -8.17 -18.64
C ARG A 327 -2.71 -9.64 -18.67
N ASP A 328 -1.92 -10.51 -18.07
CA ASP A 328 -2.17 -11.95 -18.05
C ASP A 328 -3.40 -12.28 -17.19
N ILE A 329 -3.56 -11.63 -16.03
CA ILE A 329 -4.78 -11.75 -15.20
C ILE A 329 -6.01 -11.31 -15.99
N LYS A 330 -5.97 -10.13 -16.65
CA LYS A 330 -7.10 -9.66 -17.47
C LYS A 330 -7.45 -10.63 -18.60
N ASN A 331 -6.44 -11.17 -19.29
CA ASN A 331 -6.65 -12.11 -20.37
C ASN A 331 -7.21 -13.46 -19.86
N ALA A 332 -6.74 -13.93 -18.71
CA ALA A 332 -7.26 -15.13 -18.07
C ALA A 332 -8.73 -14.96 -17.63
N LEU A 333 -9.09 -13.79 -17.09
CA LEU A 333 -10.49 -13.47 -16.75
C LEU A 333 -11.39 -13.45 -17.98
N ARG A 334 -10.96 -12.79 -19.07
CA ARG A 334 -11.71 -12.78 -20.34
C ARG A 334 -12.01 -14.18 -20.86
N LYS A 335 -10.99 -15.04 -20.92
CA LYS A 335 -11.15 -16.44 -21.34
C LYS A 335 -12.03 -17.23 -20.40
N SER A 336 -11.80 -17.11 -19.09
CA SER A 336 -12.59 -17.82 -18.08
C SER A 336 -14.07 -17.43 -18.13
N PHE A 337 -14.39 -16.17 -18.37
CA PHE A 337 -15.77 -15.73 -18.56
C PHE A 337 -16.33 -16.31 -19.85
N ALA A 338 -15.63 -16.13 -20.97
CA ALA A 338 -16.07 -16.59 -22.28
C ALA A 338 -16.31 -18.09 -22.35
N ASP A 339 -15.41 -18.90 -21.83
CA ASP A 339 -15.55 -20.37 -21.80
C ASP A 339 -16.83 -20.75 -21.03
N LYS A 340 -17.07 -20.14 -19.86
CA LYS A 340 -18.28 -20.43 -19.07
C LYS A 340 -19.55 -19.92 -19.72
N ALA A 341 -19.51 -18.72 -20.29
CA ALA A 341 -20.64 -18.10 -20.98
C ALA A 341 -21.04 -18.90 -22.21
N ASN A 342 -20.07 -19.28 -23.06
CA ASN A 342 -20.31 -20.07 -24.27
C ASN A 342 -20.84 -21.47 -23.94
N ASP A 343 -20.27 -22.15 -22.93
CA ASP A 343 -20.77 -23.44 -22.46
C ASP A 343 -22.21 -23.35 -21.94
N PHE A 344 -22.53 -22.27 -21.21
CA PHE A 344 -23.86 -22.04 -20.68
C PHE A 344 -24.88 -21.72 -21.77
N ALA A 345 -24.53 -20.86 -22.73
CA ALA A 345 -25.35 -20.55 -23.89
C ALA A 345 -25.64 -21.80 -24.73
N LEU A 346 -24.65 -22.69 -24.89
CA LEU A 346 -24.87 -23.97 -25.57
C LEU A 346 -25.84 -24.87 -24.80
N ALA A 347 -25.71 -24.94 -23.47
CA ALA A 347 -26.62 -25.69 -22.62
C ALA A 347 -28.07 -25.15 -22.69
N LEU A 348 -28.23 -23.82 -22.68
CA LEU A 348 -29.54 -23.16 -22.84
C LEU A 348 -30.18 -23.48 -24.18
N ASN A 349 -29.44 -23.32 -25.28
CA ASN A 349 -29.92 -23.66 -26.63
C ASN A 349 -30.28 -25.15 -26.74
N THR A 350 -29.48 -26.03 -26.15
CA THR A 350 -29.75 -27.48 -26.14
C THR A 350 -31.05 -27.80 -25.40
N MET A 351 -31.30 -27.18 -24.25
CA MET A 351 -32.59 -27.35 -23.56
C MET A 351 -33.75 -26.77 -24.36
N GLN A 352 -33.58 -25.62 -24.99
CA GLN A 352 -34.63 -25.00 -25.80
C GLN A 352 -35.02 -25.89 -27.00
N LEU A 353 -34.04 -26.49 -27.68
CA LEU A 353 -34.28 -27.48 -28.73
C LEU A 353 -34.90 -28.78 -28.18
N ALA A 354 -34.48 -29.23 -27.00
CA ALA A 354 -35.04 -30.41 -26.36
C ALA A 354 -36.51 -30.20 -25.94
N ILE A 355 -36.94 -28.97 -25.64
CA ILE A 355 -38.34 -28.65 -25.34
C ILE A 355 -39.19 -28.59 -26.61
N SER A 356 -38.66 -28.02 -27.70
CA SER A 356 -39.41 -27.88 -28.96
C SER A 356 -39.50 -29.18 -29.76
N GLY A 357 -38.49 -30.05 -29.67
CA GLY A 357 -38.42 -31.33 -30.39
C GLY A 357 -39.08 -32.52 -29.70
N LEU A 358 -39.98 -32.29 -28.73
CA LEU A 358 -40.71 -33.36 -28.05
C LEU A 358 -41.84 -33.88 -28.94
N GLU A 359 -41.78 -35.17 -29.28
CA GLU A 359 -42.77 -35.89 -30.07
C GLU A 359 -43.03 -37.27 -29.44
N GLY A 360 -44.20 -37.86 -29.69
CA GLY A 360 -44.58 -39.19 -29.16
C GLY A 360 -45.64 -39.12 -28.05
N ASP A 361 -45.67 -40.13 -27.18
CA ASP A 361 -46.67 -40.25 -26.13
C ASP A 361 -46.55 -39.13 -25.07
N VAL A 362 -47.69 -38.62 -24.59
CA VAL A 362 -47.76 -37.48 -23.67
C VAL A 362 -47.10 -37.80 -22.33
N GLU A 363 -47.18 -39.05 -21.85
CA GLU A 363 -46.58 -39.47 -20.57
C GLU A 363 -45.04 -39.52 -20.67
N ASP A 364 -44.52 -39.97 -21.81
CA ASP A 364 -43.09 -39.96 -22.10
C ASP A 364 -42.56 -38.53 -22.22
N GLN A 365 -43.29 -37.67 -22.94
CA GLN A 365 -42.96 -36.24 -23.05
C GLN A 365 -42.94 -35.57 -21.66
N LEU A 366 -43.94 -35.84 -20.81
CA LEU A 366 -44.02 -35.28 -19.47
C LEU A 366 -42.83 -35.70 -18.60
N THR A 367 -42.43 -36.97 -18.68
CA THR A 367 -41.24 -37.48 -17.99
C THR A 367 -39.96 -36.76 -18.45
N HIS A 368 -39.83 -36.52 -19.75
CA HIS A 368 -38.72 -35.78 -20.33
C HIS A 368 -38.67 -34.32 -19.87
N VAL A 369 -39.82 -33.61 -19.86
CA VAL A 369 -39.86 -32.21 -19.41
C VAL A 369 -39.63 -32.08 -17.91
N ARG A 370 -40.11 -33.03 -17.09
CA ARG A 370 -39.80 -33.05 -15.65
C ARG A 370 -38.29 -33.16 -15.39
N ARG A 371 -37.58 -33.99 -16.17
CA ARG A 371 -36.12 -34.08 -16.11
C ARG A 371 -35.43 -32.77 -16.53
N LEU A 372 -35.96 -32.09 -17.56
CA LEU A 372 -35.45 -30.77 -17.97
C LEU A 372 -35.65 -29.74 -16.84
N ASN A 373 -36.77 -29.79 -16.13
CA ASN A 373 -37.05 -28.92 -14.99
C ASN A 373 -36.07 -29.15 -13.82
N GLU A 374 -35.72 -30.40 -13.52
CA GLU A 374 -34.70 -30.73 -12.52
C GLU A 374 -33.32 -30.15 -12.87
N ASN A 375 -32.97 -30.12 -14.16
CA ASN A 375 -31.70 -29.56 -14.65
C ASN A 375 -31.61 -28.02 -14.52
N LEU A 376 -32.72 -27.31 -14.31
CA LEU A 376 -32.71 -25.86 -14.11
C LEU A 376 -31.97 -25.43 -12.83
N SER A 377 -32.02 -26.26 -11.77
CA SER A 377 -31.35 -25.96 -10.50
C SER A 377 -29.81 -25.96 -10.63
N PRO A 378 -29.16 -27.01 -11.19
CA PRO A 378 -27.75 -26.98 -11.54
C PRO A 378 -27.35 -25.79 -12.43
N MET A 379 -28.21 -25.39 -13.37
CA MET A 379 -27.93 -24.26 -14.25
C MET A 379 -27.96 -22.92 -13.53
N ASN A 380 -28.86 -22.72 -12.56
CA ASN A 380 -28.81 -21.55 -11.68
C ASN A 380 -27.50 -21.49 -10.88
N GLN A 381 -26.98 -22.63 -10.43
CA GLN A 381 -25.70 -22.68 -9.72
C GLN A 381 -24.53 -22.36 -10.64
N TYR A 382 -24.59 -22.79 -11.91
CA TYR A 382 -23.56 -22.45 -12.89
C TYR A 382 -23.58 -20.96 -13.24
N LEU A 383 -24.77 -20.36 -13.38
CA LEU A 383 -24.94 -18.93 -13.62
C LEU A 383 -24.32 -18.08 -12.49
N LYS A 384 -24.46 -18.48 -11.22
CA LYS A 384 -23.74 -17.82 -10.10
C LYS A 384 -22.21 -17.85 -10.25
N LYS A 385 -21.65 -18.92 -10.81
CA LYS A 385 -20.20 -18.97 -11.09
C LYS A 385 -19.80 -18.02 -12.22
N ILE A 386 -20.70 -17.75 -13.16
CA ILE A 386 -20.49 -16.75 -14.22
C ILE A 386 -20.53 -15.35 -13.60
N GLU A 387 -21.51 -15.06 -12.74
CA GLU A 387 -21.62 -13.81 -11.96
C GLU A 387 -20.35 -13.49 -11.17
N GLU A 388 -19.79 -14.47 -10.45
CA GLU A 388 -18.54 -14.30 -9.70
C GLU A 388 -17.33 -13.95 -10.58
N VAL A 389 -17.32 -14.43 -11.84
CA VAL A 389 -16.25 -14.11 -12.80
C VAL A 389 -16.51 -12.76 -13.45
N ASP A 390 -17.77 -12.45 -13.74
CA ASP A 390 -18.21 -11.16 -14.30
C ASP A 390 -17.86 -10.00 -13.36
N GLN A 391 -18.16 -10.14 -12.06
CA GLN A 391 -17.78 -9.16 -11.05
C GLN A 391 -16.25 -8.93 -11.01
N LYS A 392 -15.45 -9.99 -11.19
CA LYS A 392 -13.98 -9.85 -11.29
C LYS A 392 -13.54 -9.17 -12.58
N CYS A 393 -14.28 -9.35 -13.69
CA CYS A 393 -14.06 -8.63 -14.93
C CYS A 393 -14.36 -7.13 -14.78
N GLU A 394 -15.46 -6.78 -14.10
CA GLU A 394 -15.82 -5.41 -13.76
C GLU A 394 -14.76 -4.74 -12.88
N GLU A 395 -14.35 -5.39 -11.79
CA GLU A 395 -13.27 -4.91 -10.91
C GLU A 395 -11.95 -4.71 -11.68
N ALA A 396 -11.71 -5.54 -12.71
CA ALA A 396 -10.58 -5.44 -13.59
C ALA A 396 -10.74 -4.37 -14.69
N ASN A 397 -11.85 -3.64 -14.74
CA ASN A 397 -12.25 -2.75 -15.83
C ASN A 397 -12.04 -3.43 -17.19
N ILE A 398 -12.69 -4.57 -17.39
CA ILE A 398 -12.76 -5.27 -18.67
C ILE A 398 -14.13 -4.93 -19.28
N GLU A 399 -14.14 -4.02 -20.24
CA GLU A 399 -15.37 -3.58 -20.91
C GLU A 399 -15.70 -4.45 -22.13
N GLU A 400 -14.67 -4.97 -22.80
CA GLU A 400 -14.81 -5.77 -24.03
C GLU A 400 -14.10 -7.12 -23.90
N ASN A 401 -14.76 -8.15 -24.42
CA ASN A 401 -14.28 -9.52 -24.43
C ASN A 401 -14.36 -10.11 -25.85
N ASP A 402 -13.20 -10.22 -26.51
CA ASP A 402 -13.13 -10.76 -27.89
C ASP A 402 -13.43 -12.27 -27.99
N PHE A 403 -13.55 -12.98 -26.86
CA PHE A 403 -13.74 -14.43 -26.81
C PHE A 403 -15.21 -14.86 -26.72
N THR A 404 -16.13 -13.94 -26.44
CA THR A 404 -17.57 -14.23 -26.40
C THR A 404 -18.38 -12.98 -26.73
N THR A 405 -19.53 -13.17 -27.37
CA THR A 405 -20.51 -12.10 -27.60
C THR A 405 -21.55 -12.02 -26.48
N TYR A 406 -21.60 -13.01 -25.60
CA TYR A 406 -22.60 -13.09 -24.54
C TYR A 406 -22.21 -12.22 -23.35
N THR A 407 -23.19 -11.51 -22.81
CA THR A 407 -23.09 -10.81 -21.53
C THR A 407 -23.79 -11.61 -20.43
N TYR A 408 -23.43 -11.34 -19.16
CA TYR A 408 -24.09 -11.99 -18.03
C TYR A 408 -25.60 -11.73 -18.01
N ASP A 409 -26.01 -10.48 -18.28
CA ASP A 409 -27.42 -10.07 -18.33
C ASP A 409 -28.20 -10.81 -19.42
N GLU A 410 -27.62 -11.00 -20.61
CA GLU A 410 -28.23 -11.79 -21.70
C GLU A 410 -28.43 -13.25 -21.28
N LEU A 411 -27.44 -13.88 -20.66
CA LEU A 411 -27.55 -15.27 -20.20
C LEU A 411 -28.59 -15.43 -19.09
N CYS A 412 -28.71 -14.44 -18.20
CA CYS A 412 -29.77 -14.40 -17.18
C CYS A 412 -31.15 -14.34 -17.84
N TYR A 413 -31.29 -13.49 -18.85
CA TYR A 413 -32.53 -13.34 -19.62
C TYR A 413 -32.87 -14.62 -20.38
N GLU A 414 -31.93 -15.22 -21.12
CA GLU A 414 -32.14 -16.48 -21.84
C GLU A 414 -32.53 -17.63 -20.91
N LEU A 415 -31.88 -17.75 -19.74
CA LEU A 415 -32.28 -18.73 -18.72
C LEU A 415 -33.72 -18.50 -18.24
N SER A 416 -34.13 -17.24 -18.06
CA SER A 416 -35.50 -16.91 -17.66
C SER A 416 -36.53 -17.35 -18.71
N LEU A 417 -36.20 -17.19 -20.00
CA LEU A 417 -37.03 -17.65 -21.10
C LEU A 417 -37.15 -19.18 -21.11
N VAL A 418 -36.03 -19.90 -20.95
CA VAL A 418 -36.05 -21.36 -20.92
C VAL A 418 -36.85 -21.88 -19.71
N LYS A 419 -36.70 -21.28 -18.52
CA LYS A 419 -37.53 -21.60 -17.36
C LYS A 419 -39.02 -21.44 -17.66
N ASN A 420 -39.41 -20.31 -18.26
CA ASN A 420 -40.80 -20.04 -18.63
C ASN A 420 -41.32 -21.07 -19.65
N SER A 421 -40.53 -21.42 -20.66
CA SER A 421 -40.88 -22.45 -21.65
C SER A 421 -41.03 -23.84 -21.03
N VAL A 422 -40.15 -24.24 -20.12
CA VAL A 422 -40.27 -25.51 -19.37
C VAL A 422 -41.55 -25.52 -18.55
N SER A 423 -41.82 -24.47 -17.76
CA SER A 423 -43.04 -24.38 -16.94
C SER A 423 -44.32 -24.45 -17.78
N LYS A 424 -44.38 -23.69 -18.88
CA LYS A 424 -45.53 -23.73 -19.80
C LYS A 424 -45.72 -25.09 -20.45
N LYS A 425 -44.63 -25.74 -20.86
CA LYS A 425 -44.70 -27.08 -21.47
C LYS A 425 -45.10 -28.15 -20.46
N LEU A 426 -44.65 -28.06 -19.20
CA LEU A 426 -45.11 -28.92 -18.11
C LEU A 426 -46.61 -28.76 -17.89
N ALA A 427 -47.08 -27.54 -17.68
CA ALA A 427 -48.50 -27.25 -17.47
C ALA A 427 -49.35 -27.79 -18.62
N PHE A 428 -48.94 -27.52 -19.87
CA PHE A 428 -49.61 -28.06 -21.05
C PHE A 428 -49.66 -29.60 -21.05
N LEU A 429 -48.54 -30.28 -20.81
CA LEU A 429 -48.50 -31.75 -20.82
C LEU A 429 -49.28 -32.37 -19.66
N ASP A 430 -49.19 -31.81 -18.45
CA ASP A 430 -50.00 -32.25 -17.30
C ASP A 430 -51.50 -32.13 -17.64
N ASN A 431 -51.92 -31.02 -18.28
CA ASN A 431 -53.31 -30.83 -18.70
C ASN A 431 -53.75 -31.84 -19.77
N GLN A 432 -52.89 -32.14 -20.74
CA GLN A 432 -53.17 -33.15 -21.76
C GLN A 432 -53.25 -34.57 -21.18
N VAL A 433 -52.46 -34.91 -20.16
CA VAL A 433 -52.59 -36.19 -19.43
C VAL A 433 -53.93 -36.27 -18.71
N VAL A 434 -54.36 -35.19 -18.05
CA VAL A 434 -55.68 -35.11 -17.40
C VAL A 434 -56.80 -35.30 -18.43
N ALA A 435 -56.76 -34.59 -19.56
CA ALA A 435 -57.75 -34.69 -20.63
C ALA A 435 -57.85 -36.12 -21.19
N ARG A 436 -56.71 -36.81 -21.37
CA ARG A 436 -56.68 -38.20 -21.84
C ARG A 436 -57.30 -39.19 -20.85
N ASN A 437 -57.17 -38.94 -19.55
CA ASN A 437 -57.71 -39.82 -18.51
C ASN A 437 -59.22 -39.60 -18.27
N MET A 438 -59.79 -38.48 -18.72
CA MET A 438 -61.21 -38.15 -18.59
C MET A 438 -61.99 -38.68 -19.80
N THR A 439 -62.50 -39.92 -19.72
CA THR A 439 -63.22 -40.58 -20.82
C THR A 439 -64.67 -40.12 -21.01
N ASN A 440 -65.24 -39.42 -20.04
CA ASN A 440 -66.67 -39.06 -20.00
C ASN A 440 -66.98 -37.73 -20.69
N LEU A 441 -65.97 -37.00 -21.19
CA LEU A 441 -66.12 -35.71 -21.84
C LEU A 441 -65.83 -35.82 -23.34
N THR A 442 -66.55 -35.04 -24.14
CA THR A 442 -66.20 -34.89 -25.56
C THR A 442 -64.92 -34.03 -25.69
N PRO A 443 -64.08 -34.25 -26.72
CA PRO A 443 -62.89 -33.43 -26.95
C PRO A 443 -63.16 -31.93 -27.04
N ILE A 444 -64.35 -31.54 -27.53
CA ILE A 444 -64.77 -30.14 -27.68
C ILE A 444 -65.03 -29.50 -26.30
N GLN A 445 -65.71 -30.22 -25.39
CA GLN A 445 -65.96 -29.73 -24.02
C GLN A 445 -64.66 -29.61 -23.21
N LEU A 446 -63.74 -30.56 -23.39
CA LEU A 446 -62.41 -30.50 -22.78
C LEU A 446 -61.62 -29.28 -23.28
N GLU A 447 -61.66 -29.00 -24.58
CA GLU A 447 -60.99 -27.83 -25.18
C GLU A 447 -61.60 -26.51 -24.68
N GLU A 448 -62.93 -26.45 -24.50
CA GLU A 448 -63.62 -25.30 -23.90
C GLU A 448 -63.18 -25.05 -22.46
N PHE A 449 -63.19 -26.08 -21.62
CA PHE A 449 -62.74 -25.97 -20.22
C PHE A 449 -61.24 -25.62 -20.11
N GLU A 450 -60.39 -26.20 -20.96
CA GLU A 450 -58.96 -25.89 -21.00
C GLU A 450 -58.69 -24.45 -21.44
N SER A 451 -59.45 -23.95 -22.42
CA SER A 451 -59.35 -22.56 -22.90
C SER A 451 -59.73 -21.56 -21.81
N VAL A 452 -60.83 -21.83 -21.08
CA VAL A 452 -61.25 -20.99 -19.96
C VAL A 452 -60.24 -21.03 -18.82
N PHE A 453 -59.82 -22.22 -18.39
CA PHE A 453 -58.84 -22.35 -17.32
C PHE A 453 -57.56 -21.56 -17.63
N ARG A 454 -57.02 -21.68 -18.84
CA ARG A 454 -55.83 -20.92 -19.28
C ARG A 454 -56.06 -19.42 -19.43
N HIS A 455 -57.28 -18.98 -19.71
CA HIS A 455 -57.58 -17.55 -19.78
C HIS A 455 -57.48 -16.89 -18.40
N PHE A 456 -57.85 -17.61 -17.35
CA PHE A 456 -57.87 -17.11 -15.97
C PHE A 456 -56.61 -17.43 -15.17
N ASP A 457 -55.85 -18.48 -15.52
CA ASP A 457 -54.50 -18.76 -14.99
C ASP A 457 -53.47 -17.79 -15.59
N ARG A 458 -53.44 -16.55 -15.08
CA ARG A 458 -52.61 -15.46 -15.63
C ARG A 458 -51.12 -15.64 -15.32
N ASP A 459 -50.79 -16.31 -14.23
CA ASP A 459 -49.41 -16.55 -13.81
C ASP A 459 -48.83 -17.85 -14.37
N ALA A 460 -49.64 -18.62 -15.11
CA ALA A 460 -49.28 -19.89 -15.74
C ALA A 460 -48.74 -20.90 -14.71
N THR A 461 -49.31 -20.89 -13.51
CA THR A 461 -48.97 -21.81 -12.43
C THR A 461 -49.63 -23.18 -12.59
N ASN A 462 -50.53 -23.32 -13.57
CA ASN A 462 -51.40 -24.47 -13.75
C ASN A 462 -52.38 -24.66 -12.58
N SER A 463 -52.77 -23.55 -11.95
CA SER A 463 -53.69 -23.52 -10.82
C SER A 463 -54.49 -22.22 -10.82
N LEU A 464 -55.74 -22.27 -10.32
CA LEU A 464 -56.59 -21.11 -10.17
C LEU A 464 -56.75 -20.76 -8.69
N GLN A 465 -56.51 -19.51 -8.35
CA GLN A 465 -56.88 -18.96 -7.05
C GLN A 465 -58.40 -18.75 -6.98
N GLU A 466 -58.95 -18.55 -5.79
CA GLU A 466 -60.40 -18.45 -5.55
C GLU A 466 -61.11 -17.43 -6.46
N LEU A 467 -60.53 -16.24 -6.64
CA LEU A 467 -61.07 -15.21 -7.53
C LEU A 467 -61.01 -15.62 -9.01
N GLU A 468 -59.95 -16.32 -9.43
CA GLU A 468 -59.76 -16.78 -10.80
C GLU A 468 -60.68 -17.96 -11.11
N PHE A 469 -60.89 -18.86 -10.14
CA PHE A 469 -61.83 -19.96 -10.19
C PHE A 469 -63.27 -19.45 -10.32
N SER A 470 -63.67 -18.48 -9.49
CA SER A 470 -64.98 -17.82 -9.59
C SER A 470 -65.21 -17.20 -10.97
N ALA A 471 -64.22 -16.46 -11.49
CA ALA A 471 -64.32 -15.80 -12.78
C ALA A 471 -64.36 -16.80 -13.95
N ALA A 472 -63.62 -17.91 -13.85
CA ALA A 472 -63.65 -19.01 -14.82
C ALA A 472 -65.04 -19.66 -14.89
N LEU A 473 -65.65 -19.96 -13.74
CA LEU A 473 -67.01 -20.53 -13.68
C LEU A 473 -68.06 -19.57 -14.26
N ALA A 474 -67.99 -18.29 -13.90
CA ALA A 474 -68.88 -17.28 -14.45
C ALA A 474 -68.78 -17.15 -15.98
N SER A 475 -67.59 -17.35 -16.55
CA SER A 475 -67.39 -17.31 -18.02
C SER A 475 -67.99 -18.51 -18.76
N LEU A 476 -68.17 -19.64 -18.07
CA LEU A 476 -68.84 -20.85 -18.56
C LEU A 476 -70.35 -20.83 -18.29
N GLY A 477 -70.88 -19.70 -17.79
CA GLY A 477 -72.31 -19.52 -17.50
C GLY A 477 -72.76 -20.06 -16.14
N LEU A 478 -71.83 -20.52 -15.29
CA LEU A 478 -72.12 -20.99 -13.94
C LEU A 478 -71.97 -19.82 -12.96
N VAL A 479 -73.09 -19.25 -12.51
CA VAL A 479 -73.13 -18.12 -11.56
C VAL A 479 -73.64 -18.61 -10.21
N PHE A 480 -72.77 -18.59 -9.21
CA PHE A 480 -73.07 -18.91 -7.81
C PHE A 480 -73.05 -17.65 -6.94
N SER A 481 -73.70 -17.68 -5.78
CA SER A 481 -73.56 -16.59 -4.80
C SER A 481 -72.15 -16.58 -4.16
N GLU A 482 -71.73 -15.45 -3.57
CA GLU A 482 -70.39 -15.34 -2.95
C GLU A 482 -70.15 -16.41 -1.87
N ASP A 483 -71.16 -16.71 -1.05
CA ASP A 483 -71.07 -17.72 0.01
C ASP A 483 -70.98 -19.15 -0.57
N GLU A 484 -71.76 -19.47 -1.61
CA GLU A 484 -71.72 -20.78 -2.28
C GLU A 484 -70.41 -21.01 -3.03
N MET A 485 -69.87 -19.97 -3.67
CA MET A 485 -68.62 -20.07 -4.43
C MET A 485 -67.43 -20.40 -3.53
N HIS A 486 -67.36 -19.78 -2.34
CA HIS A 486 -66.33 -20.07 -1.34
C HIS A 486 -66.35 -21.54 -0.91
N ASP A 487 -67.55 -22.08 -0.64
CA ASP A 487 -67.74 -23.48 -0.25
C ASP A 487 -67.34 -24.45 -1.37
N TYR A 488 -67.76 -24.19 -2.62
CA TYR A 488 -67.37 -25.00 -3.78
C TYR A 488 -65.88 -24.94 -4.07
N PHE A 489 -65.24 -23.78 -3.89
CA PHE A 489 -63.79 -23.65 -4.04
C PHE A 489 -63.04 -24.48 -3.00
N LEU A 490 -63.44 -24.39 -1.72
CA LEU A 490 -62.85 -25.16 -0.62
C LEU A 490 -62.99 -26.68 -0.81
N GLU A 491 -64.15 -27.11 -1.27
CA GLU A 491 -64.41 -28.53 -1.57
C GLU A 491 -63.54 -29.00 -2.74
N THR A 492 -63.54 -28.25 -3.84
CA THR A 492 -62.80 -28.59 -5.06
C THR A 492 -61.28 -28.58 -4.83
N SER A 493 -60.77 -27.60 -4.06
CA SER A 493 -59.36 -27.46 -3.74
C SER A 493 -58.87 -28.49 -2.71
N ASN A 494 -59.77 -29.24 -2.07
CA ASN A 494 -59.50 -30.09 -0.91
C ASN A 494 -58.84 -29.29 0.24
N GLY A 495 -59.30 -28.07 0.49
CA GLY A 495 -58.78 -27.18 1.54
C GLY A 495 -57.45 -26.50 1.22
N ARG A 496 -57.02 -26.49 -0.05
CA ARG A 496 -55.88 -25.70 -0.53
C ARG A 496 -56.34 -24.30 -0.97
N ASP A 497 -55.40 -23.39 -1.06
CA ASP A 497 -55.59 -22.02 -1.55
C ASP A 497 -55.62 -21.91 -3.08
N TYR A 498 -55.62 -23.05 -3.79
CA TYR A 498 -55.67 -23.12 -5.25
C TYR A 498 -56.37 -24.38 -5.74
N VAL A 499 -56.94 -24.31 -6.95
CA VAL A 499 -57.57 -25.42 -7.67
C VAL A 499 -56.70 -25.78 -8.88
N THR A 500 -56.28 -27.04 -8.97
CA THR A 500 -55.53 -27.54 -10.15
C THR A 500 -56.46 -27.79 -11.34
N PHE A 501 -55.91 -27.89 -12.55
CA PHE A 501 -56.69 -28.21 -13.74
C PHE A 501 -57.48 -29.53 -13.60
N GLU A 502 -56.89 -30.57 -13.00
CA GLU A 502 -57.59 -31.84 -12.75
C GLU A 502 -58.81 -31.68 -11.84
N GLN A 503 -58.66 -30.91 -10.77
CA GLN A 503 -59.75 -30.62 -9.83
C GLN A 503 -60.83 -29.77 -10.48
N PHE A 504 -60.43 -28.76 -11.27
CA PHE A 504 -61.34 -27.93 -12.05
C PHE A 504 -62.18 -28.77 -13.04
N ILE A 505 -61.54 -29.66 -13.81
CA ILE A 505 -62.25 -30.53 -14.75
C ILE A 505 -63.19 -31.49 -14.03
N ARG A 506 -62.77 -32.10 -12.91
CA ARG A 506 -63.67 -32.95 -12.11
C ARG A 506 -64.91 -32.22 -11.61
N PHE A 507 -64.73 -31.00 -11.11
CA PHE A 507 -65.84 -30.15 -10.69
C PHE A 507 -66.76 -29.81 -11.88
N MET A 508 -66.21 -29.45 -13.03
CA MET A 508 -66.99 -29.15 -14.23
C MET A 508 -67.79 -30.36 -14.72
N VAL A 509 -67.24 -31.57 -14.66
CA VAL A 509 -67.97 -32.81 -14.99
C VAL A 509 -69.17 -33.01 -14.05
N ASP A 510 -68.92 -32.90 -12.74
CA ASP A 510 -69.94 -33.12 -11.71
C ASP A 510 -71.12 -32.14 -11.83
N VAL A 511 -70.83 -30.86 -12.11
CA VAL A 511 -71.86 -29.81 -12.24
C VAL A 511 -72.60 -29.86 -13.58
N THR A 512 -71.99 -30.39 -14.65
CA THR A 512 -72.61 -30.41 -16.00
C THR A 512 -73.37 -31.69 -16.33
N GLU A 513 -73.07 -32.84 -15.69
CA GLU A 513 -73.84 -34.09 -15.85
C GLU A 513 -75.29 -33.96 -15.34
N ASP A 514 -75.56 -33.08 -14.36
CA ASP A 514 -76.88 -32.95 -13.70
C ASP A 514 -77.94 -32.11 -14.45
N GLN A 515 -77.60 -31.46 -15.58
CA GLN A 515 -78.48 -30.48 -16.25
C GLN A 515 -79.30 -31.02 -17.46
N ASN A 516 -79.05 -32.25 -17.95
CA ASN A 516 -79.64 -32.70 -19.24
C ASN A 516 -80.17 -34.15 -19.24
N THR A 517 -80.96 -34.56 -18.23
CA THR A 517 -81.60 -35.90 -18.26
C THR A 517 -82.78 -35.94 -19.23
N ALA A 518 -82.95 -37.05 -19.96
CA ALA A 518 -84.05 -37.21 -20.93
C ALA A 518 -85.45 -37.09 -20.28
N GLU A 519 -85.55 -37.40 -18.97
CA GLU A 519 -86.76 -37.24 -18.17
C GLU A 519 -87.09 -35.77 -17.87
N GLN A 520 -86.07 -34.92 -17.64
CA GLN A 520 -86.27 -33.46 -17.51
C GLN A 520 -86.67 -32.83 -18.85
N VAL A 521 -86.06 -33.26 -19.96
CA VAL A 521 -86.46 -32.79 -21.31
C VAL A 521 -87.90 -33.18 -21.62
N PHE A 522 -88.33 -34.38 -21.24
CA PHE A 522 -89.71 -34.83 -21.36
C PHE A 522 -90.67 -33.95 -20.55
N GLN A 523 -90.29 -33.59 -19.32
CA GLN A 523 -91.08 -32.71 -18.47
C GLN A 523 -91.18 -31.29 -19.05
N SER A 524 -90.11 -30.76 -19.65
CA SER A 524 -90.14 -29.47 -20.35
C SER A 524 -91.09 -29.46 -21.55
N PHE A 525 -91.12 -30.53 -22.35
CA PHE A 525 -92.12 -30.65 -23.44
C PHE A 525 -93.56 -30.68 -22.91
N ARG A 526 -93.79 -31.28 -21.74
CA ARG A 526 -95.12 -31.35 -21.12
C ARG A 526 -95.61 -29.99 -20.63
N GLU A 527 -94.71 -29.15 -20.15
CA GLU A 527 -94.99 -27.77 -19.74
C GLU A 527 -95.25 -26.87 -20.95
N VAL A 528 -94.46 -27.03 -22.01
CA VAL A 528 -94.67 -26.34 -23.30
C VAL A 528 -96.00 -26.72 -23.94
N ALA A 529 -96.44 -27.97 -23.79
CA ALA A 529 -97.72 -28.46 -24.28
C ALA A 529 -98.93 -28.01 -23.44
N ASP A 530 -98.72 -27.30 -22.33
CA ASP A 530 -99.76 -26.92 -21.35
C ASP A 530 -100.68 -28.11 -20.97
N GLY A 531 -100.06 -29.28 -20.77
CA GLY A 531 -100.77 -30.52 -20.40
C GLY A 531 -101.47 -31.26 -21.55
N LYS A 532 -101.37 -30.80 -22.80
CA LYS A 532 -101.86 -31.51 -23.99
C LYS A 532 -100.96 -32.71 -24.33
N PRO A 533 -101.50 -33.78 -24.96
CA PRO A 533 -100.71 -34.93 -25.41
C PRO A 533 -99.91 -34.67 -26.70
N TYR A 534 -99.92 -33.43 -27.20
CA TYR A 534 -99.22 -32.96 -28.40
C TYR A 534 -98.78 -31.51 -28.22
N VAL A 535 -97.84 -31.05 -29.04
CA VAL A 535 -97.45 -29.63 -29.16
C VAL A 535 -97.78 -29.09 -30.54
N THR A 536 -98.19 -27.83 -30.64
CA THR A 536 -98.34 -27.13 -31.92
C THR A 536 -97.14 -26.22 -32.21
N GLU A 537 -97.00 -25.79 -33.46
CA GLU A 537 -95.96 -24.82 -33.82
C GLU A 537 -96.14 -23.49 -33.04
N MET A 538 -97.39 -23.09 -32.76
CA MET A 538 -97.66 -21.91 -31.94
C MET A 538 -97.24 -22.10 -30.49
N ASP A 539 -97.45 -23.28 -29.88
CA ASP A 539 -97.03 -23.55 -28.50
C ASP A 539 -95.49 -23.44 -28.35
N LEU A 540 -94.74 -23.97 -29.34
CA LEU A 540 -93.28 -23.87 -29.39
C LEU A 540 -92.80 -22.42 -29.57
N ARG A 541 -93.44 -21.65 -30.46
CA ARG A 541 -93.13 -20.21 -30.66
C ARG A 541 -93.47 -19.37 -29.44
N HIS A 542 -94.59 -19.64 -28.77
CA HIS A 542 -95.00 -18.94 -27.55
C HIS A 542 -94.07 -19.25 -26.36
N SER A 543 -93.41 -20.40 -26.39
CA SER A 543 -92.38 -20.82 -25.42
C SER A 543 -90.98 -20.27 -25.72
N LEU A 544 -90.87 -19.34 -26.68
CA LEU A 544 -89.61 -18.70 -27.10
C LEU A 544 -88.59 -19.67 -27.70
N VAL A 545 -89.03 -20.81 -28.24
CA VAL A 545 -88.14 -21.71 -28.98
C VAL A 545 -87.73 -21.03 -30.30
N PRO A 546 -86.41 -20.98 -30.64
CA PRO A 546 -85.94 -20.36 -31.87
C PRO A 546 -86.54 -20.99 -33.13
N ASP A 547 -86.87 -20.16 -34.13
CA ASP A 547 -87.57 -20.58 -35.35
C ASP A 547 -86.84 -21.68 -36.14
N ASP A 548 -85.49 -21.69 -36.14
CA ASP A 548 -84.68 -22.70 -36.80
C ASP A 548 -84.73 -24.07 -36.11
N VAL A 549 -84.98 -24.07 -34.79
CA VAL A 549 -85.18 -25.29 -33.99
C VAL A 549 -86.59 -25.84 -34.21
N ILE A 550 -87.60 -24.97 -34.30
CA ILE A 550 -88.99 -25.36 -34.60
C ILE A 550 -89.09 -26.03 -35.97
N GLU A 551 -88.44 -25.47 -36.99
CA GLU A 551 -88.42 -26.04 -38.35
C GLU A 551 -87.79 -27.45 -38.38
N LYS A 552 -86.79 -27.71 -37.53
CA LYS A 552 -86.22 -29.06 -37.36
C LYS A 552 -87.15 -29.98 -36.58
N LEU A 553 -87.70 -29.52 -35.46
CA LEU A 553 -88.58 -30.35 -34.60
C LEU A 553 -89.82 -30.84 -35.37
N THR A 554 -90.42 -29.98 -36.19
CA THR A 554 -91.56 -30.35 -37.04
C THR A 554 -91.24 -31.41 -38.11
N GLN A 555 -89.96 -31.60 -38.46
CA GLN A 555 -89.52 -32.65 -39.39
C GLN A 555 -89.30 -34.01 -38.70
N PHE A 556 -88.87 -33.99 -37.43
CA PHE A 556 -88.49 -35.21 -36.70
C PHE A 556 -89.58 -35.74 -35.77
N VAL A 557 -90.42 -34.87 -35.22
CA VAL A 557 -91.50 -35.27 -34.30
C VAL A 557 -92.70 -35.78 -35.13
N PRO A 558 -93.21 -37.00 -34.89
CA PRO A 558 -94.31 -37.55 -35.65
C PRO A 558 -95.61 -36.76 -35.40
N LEU A 559 -96.48 -36.72 -36.42
CA LEU A 559 -97.80 -36.09 -36.31
C LEU A 559 -98.71 -36.91 -35.39
N HIS A 560 -99.41 -36.21 -34.49
CA HIS A 560 -100.37 -36.80 -33.56
C HIS A 560 -101.60 -37.35 -34.30
N LYS A 561 -102.11 -38.51 -33.85
CA LYS A 561 -103.24 -39.23 -34.48
C LYS A 561 -104.43 -39.47 -33.52
N GLY A 562 -104.40 -38.88 -32.32
CA GLY A 562 -105.42 -39.01 -31.28
C GLY A 562 -106.58 -38.01 -31.43
N PRO A 563 -107.54 -37.98 -30.49
CA PRO A 563 -108.65 -37.03 -30.52
C PRO A 563 -108.20 -35.61 -30.12
N ASP A 564 -108.22 -34.69 -31.08
CA ASP A 564 -107.89 -33.27 -30.87
C ASP A 564 -108.88 -32.56 -29.93
N LEU A 565 -108.41 -31.54 -29.20
CA LEU A 565 -109.28 -30.56 -28.53
C LEU A 565 -109.97 -29.66 -29.57
N GLN A 566 -111.21 -29.23 -29.29
CA GLN A 566 -112.02 -28.43 -30.24
C GLN A 566 -111.35 -27.12 -30.69
N GLU A 567 -110.40 -26.59 -29.91
CA GLU A 567 -109.70 -25.33 -30.16
C GLU A 567 -108.55 -25.45 -31.17
N ASP A 568 -107.97 -26.65 -31.35
CA ASP A 568 -106.77 -26.89 -32.18
C ASP A 568 -107.10 -27.61 -33.51
N ARG A 569 -108.38 -27.66 -33.88
CA ARG A 569 -108.89 -28.49 -34.97
C ARG A 569 -108.45 -27.94 -36.35
N GLY A 570 -107.62 -28.71 -37.05
CA GLY A 570 -107.16 -28.38 -38.42
C GLY A 570 -105.75 -27.79 -38.51
N MET A 571 -104.98 -27.76 -37.42
CA MET A 571 -103.55 -27.41 -37.41
C MET A 571 -102.66 -28.65 -37.26
N PRO A 572 -101.42 -28.66 -37.79
CA PRO A 572 -100.47 -29.75 -37.55
C PRO A 572 -100.13 -29.88 -36.07
N GLN A 573 -100.34 -31.07 -35.52
CA GLN A 573 -100.08 -31.40 -34.11
C GLN A 573 -98.95 -32.43 -34.04
N TYR A 574 -97.96 -32.18 -33.17
CA TYR A 574 -96.76 -32.99 -33.07
C TYR A 574 -96.74 -33.77 -31.75
N ASP A 575 -96.58 -35.08 -31.84
CA ASP A 575 -96.64 -36.01 -30.71
C ASP A 575 -95.27 -36.14 -30.04
N TYR A 576 -95.00 -35.24 -29.10
CA TYR A 576 -93.75 -35.27 -28.34
C TYR A 576 -93.64 -36.48 -27.41
N ILE A 577 -94.77 -37.11 -27.03
CA ILE A 577 -94.77 -38.26 -26.13
C ILE A 577 -94.20 -39.48 -26.84
N SER A 578 -94.73 -39.80 -28.02
CA SER A 578 -94.24 -40.90 -28.85
C SER A 578 -92.80 -40.66 -29.33
N PHE A 579 -92.43 -39.40 -29.59
CA PHE A 579 -91.07 -39.03 -29.93
C PHE A 579 -90.08 -39.30 -28.79
N MET A 580 -90.43 -38.89 -27.57
CA MET A 580 -89.57 -39.08 -26.40
C MET A 580 -89.56 -40.54 -25.92
N ASP A 581 -90.68 -41.26 -25.96
CA ASP A 581 -90.72 -42.71 -25.68
C ASP A 581 -89.86 -43.51 -26.67
N GLY A 582 -89.84 -43.11 -27.95
CA GLY A 582 -88.98 -43.73 -28.97
C GLY A 582 -87.48 -43.42 -28.84
N LEU A 583 -87.13 -42.35 -28.14
CA LEU A 583 -85.75 -42.01 -27.77
C LEU A 583 -85.33 -42.66 -26.45
N LEU A 584 -86.28 -42.89 -25.54
CA LEU A 584 -86.09 -43.55 -24.25
C LEU A 584 -86.09 -45.08 -24.36
N GLY A 585 -86.63 -45.66 -25.43
CA GLY A 585 -86.72 -47.11 -25.65
C GLY A 585 -86.06 -47.60 -26.94
N GLY A 586 -85.08 -48.50 -26.82
CA GLY A 586 -84.66 -49.38 -27.92
C GLY A 586 -83.80 -50.55 -27.43
N PRO A 587 -83.61 -51.63 -28.21
CA PRO A 587 -84.49 -52.29 -29.19
C PRO A 587 -84.87 -53.73 -28.78
N GLU A 588 -86.06 -54.20 -29.16
CA GLU A 588 -86.40 -55.64 -29.20
C GLU A 588 -85.87 -56.24 -30.53
N GLU A 589 -85.10 -57.33 -30.46
CA GLU A 589 -84.75 -58.18 -31.61
C GLU A 589 -85.55 -59.50 -31.56
N ASP A 590 -86.28 -59.77 -32.64
CA ASP A 590 -87.06 -60.98 -32.92
C ASP A 590 -86.18 -62.22 -33.21
N GLU A 591 -86.75 -63.39 -32.88
CA GLU A 591 -86.23 -64.76 -32.99
C GLU A 591 -85.99 -65.26 -34.44
N GLU A 592 -85.05 -66.19 -34.62
CA GLU A 592 -85.29 -67.57 -35.13
C GLU A 592 -84.00 -68.46 -35.15
N PRO A 593 -84.08 -69.82 -35.25
CA PRO A 593 -83.45 -70.73 -34.28
C PRO A 593 -82.42 -71.74 -34.85
N ALA A 594 -81.59 -72.37 -33.99
CA ALA A 594 -81.34 -73.83 -33.96
C ALA A 594 -80.26 -74.29 -32.96
N ALA A 595 -80.54 -75.46 -32.37
CA ALA A 595 -79.63 -76.52 -31.89
C ALA A 595 -79.09 -76.50 -30.43
N LEU A 596 -79.90 -77.15 -29.57
CA LEU A 596 -79.56 -78.03 -28.45
C LEU A 596 -78.09 -78.50 -28.32
N SER A 597 -77.48 -78.31 -27.14
CA SER A 597 -77.02 -79.43 -26.29
C SER A 597 -76.55 -78.97 -24.89
N ASP A 598 -77.15 -79.62 -23.89
CA ASP A 598 -76.58 -80.08 -22.62
C ASP A 598 -75.94 -79.12 -21.59
N LEU A 599 -76.79 -78.78 -20.60
CA LEU A 599 -76.52 -78.62 -19.15
C LEU A 599 -75.61 -79.74 -18.57
N PRO A 600 -75.09 -79.69 -17.30
CA PRO A 600 -75.59 -78.92 -16.15
C PRO A 600 -74.55 -78.39 -15.11
N ASN A 601 -75.11 -77.67 -14.11
CA ASN A 601 -74.67 -77.52 -12.71
C ASN A 601 -73.48 -76.59 -12.43
N GLY A 602 -73.53 -75.65 -11.48
CA GLY A 602 -74.50 -75.37 -10.43
C GLY A 602 -73.80 -74.69 -9.24
N ARG A 603 -74.60 -73.97 -8.44
CA ARG A 603 -74.34 -73.44 -7.09
C ARG A 603 -73.50 -72.15 -6.92
N SER A 604 -74.21 -71.06 -6.65
CA SER A 604 -73.94 -70.17 -5.49
C SER A 604 -74.47 -70.86 -4.19
N PRO A 605 -74.39 -70.32 -2.95
CA PRO A 605 -73.69 -69.13 -2.42
C PRO A 605 -73.01 -69.39 -1.04
N GLN A 606 -72.62 -68.30 -0.34
CA GLN A 606 -72.45 -68.07 1.12
C GLN A 606 -71.04 -67.56 1.47
N ARG A 607 -70.82 -66.35 2.02
CA ARG A 607 -71.47 -65.57 3.08
C ARG A 607 -71.27 -66.17 4.49
N ALA A 608 -70.28 -65.66 5.21
CA ALA A 608 -70.25 -65.34 6.65
C ALA A 608 -68.92 -64.60 6.90
N SER A 609 -68.83 -63.31 7.24
CA SER A 609 -69.41 -62.55 8.35
C SER A 609 -69.20 -63.19 9.72
N THR A 610 -68.22 -62.68 10.46
CA THR A 610 -68.32 -62.05 11.80
C THR A 610 -66.87 -61.88 12.26
N GLY A 611 -66.43 -60.66 12.62
CA GLY A 611 -66.87 -59.92 13.80
C GLY A 611 -65.99 -60.39 14.97
N ALA A 612 -65.44 -59.56 15.84
CA ALA A 612 -65.71 -58.17 16.16
C ALA A 612 -64.47 -57.63 16.89
N ALA A 613 -64.18 -56.35 16.69
CA ALA A 613 -64.19 -55.31 17.73
C ALA A 613 -62.77 -55.07 18.26
N GLY A 614 -62.25 -53.85 18.25
CA GLY A 614 -62.93 -52.58 18.22
C GLY A 614 -62.39 -51.78 19.40
N GLY A 615 -62.09 -50.51 19.15
CA GLY A 615 -62.06 -49.55 20.22
C GLY A 615 -60.88 -48.59 20.22
N LYS A 616 -61.17 -47.44 19.60
CA LYS A 616 -60.90 -46.09 20.11
C LYS A 616 -59.46 -45.59 20.03
N ALA A 617 -59.22 -44.31 19.84
CA ALA A 617 -59.96 -43.17 19.28
C ALA A 617 -59.01 -41.98 19.46
N ASN A 618 -59.10 -41.02 18.53
CA ASN A 618 -58.99 -39.57 18.71
C ASN A 618 -57.73 -39.00 19.42
N GLY A 619 -57.10 -37.95 18.92
CA GLY A 619 -57.48 -37.06 17.84
C GLY A 619 -56.76 -35.72 18.02
N TYR A 620 -56.90 -34.88 17.00
CA TYR A 620 -56.57 -33.45 16.93
C TYR A 620 -55.06 -33.13 17.01
N HIS A 621 -54.47 -32.35 16.12
CA HIS A 621 -54.99 -31.21 15.34
C HIS A 621 -54.52 -31.24 13.90
#